data_AF-A0A7K6RI07-F1
#
_entry.id   AF-A0A7K6RI07-F1
#
_cell.length_a   1.000
_cell.length_b   1.000
_cell.length_c   1.000
_cell.angle_alpha   90.00
_cell.angle_beta   90.00
_cell.angle_gamma   90.00
#
_symmetry.space_group_name_H-M   'P 1'
#
loop_
_entity.id
_entity.type
_entity.pdbx_description
1 polymer ?
#
loop_
_entity_poly.entity_id
_entity_poly.type
_entity_poly.pdbx_seq_one_letter_code
_entity_poly.pdbx_strand_id
1 'polypeptide(L)'
;ACFRVSSCHCLQTGASKGYGFIEFESDEVAKIVADTMNNYLFCERLLKCQFMSPERVHENLFKNSDRVFQKPSLPAVKRYNKIRSLVQKAKMTERLLRKEKLLRKRLAEKGLDYDFPGFAAQKLSIKGRVKTSKKPKPNISLSSQDPTPVCTPTVLERRKASQADDDAEDNEITLRLPPASVKSAVQRPKKQPRKRPNLKKQK
;
A
#
# COMPACT_ATOMS: atom_id res chain seq x y z
N ALA A 1 -4.07 17.33 33.38
CA ALA A 1 -2.80 16.95 32.75
C ALA A 1 -2.16 18.22 32.20
N CYS A 2 -0.89 18.50 32.52
CA CYS A 2 -0.23 19.77 32.15
C CYS A 2 0.28 19.82 30.69
N PHE A 3 -0.07 18.82 29.88
CA PHE A 3 0.32 18.76 28.47
C PHE A 3 -0.71 17.99 27.64
N ARG A 4 -0.78 18.29 26.34
CA ARG A 4 -1.58 17.57 25.34
C ARG A 4 -0.67 16.79 24.40
N VAL A 5 -1.11 15.60 23.99
CA VAL A 5 -0.35 14.73 23.07
C VAL A 5 -1.19 14.45 21.83
N SER A 6 -0.58 14.59 20.66
CA SER A 6 -1.18 14.25 19.37
C SER A 6 -0.30 13.21 18.67
N SER A 7 -0.82 11.98 18.55
CA SER A 7 -0.14 10.89 17.83
C SER A 7 -0.59 10.85 16.37
N CYS A 8 0.36 10.81 15.45
CA CYS A 8 0.05 10.79 14.03
C CYS A 8 -0.11 9.35 13.51
N HIS A 9 -1.28 9.06 12.94
CA HIS A 9 -1.62 7.75 12.37
C HIS A 9 -1.90 7.83 10.86
N CYS A 10 -1.70 6.72 10.15
CA CYS A 10 -2.12 6.57 8.76
C CYS A 10 -3.65 6.44 8.68
N LEU A 11 -4.31 7.30 7.89
CA LEU A 11 -5.78 7.30 7.76
C LEU A 11 -6.34 6.00 7.17
N GLN A 12 -5.55 5.27 6.38
CA GLN A 12 -6.00 4.06 5.69
C GLN A 12 -5.88 2.82 6.57
N THR A 13 -4.73 2.64 7.22
CA THR A 13 -4.39 1.43 7.98
C THR A 13 -4.59 1.61 9.49
N GLY A 14 -4.52 2.86 9.97
CA GLY A 14 -4.49 3.18 11.41
C GLY A 14 -3.18 2.83 12.11
N ALA A 15 -2.14 2.47 11.36
CA ALA A 15 -0.80 2.28 11.92
C ALA A 15 -0.22 3.64 12.36
N SER A 16 0.58 3.65 13.43
CA SER A 16 1.35 4.83 13.84
C SER A 16 2.36 5.20 12.75
N LYS A 17 2.58 6.50 12.56
CA LYS A 17 3.58 7.00 11.60
C LYS A 17 4.99 7.12 12.22
N GLY A 18 5.12 6.91 13.53
CA GLY A 18 6.39 7.01 14.24
C GLY A 18 6.81 8.43 14.62
N TYR A 19 5.87 9.39 14.60
CA TYR A 19 6.06 10.74 15.12
C TYR A 19 4.76 11.24 15.77
N GLY A 20 4.89 12.22 16.65
CA GLY A 20 3.79 12.86 17.35
C GLY A 20 4.20 14.25 17.83
N PHE A 21 3.23 14.97 18.37
CA PHE A 21 3.42 16.33 18.88
C PHE A 21 2.98 16.39 20.32
N ILE A 22 3.70 17.17 21.12
CA ILE A 22 3.41 17.41 22.52
C ILE A 22 3.30 18.93 22.68
N GLU A 23 2.23 19.37 23.31
CA GLU A 23 2.00 20.77 23.67
C GLU A 23 2.13 20.90 25.18
N PHE A 24 3.02 21.77 25.62
CA PHE A 24 3.21 22.13 27.02
C PHE A 24 2.54 23.47 27.30
N GLU A 25 2.17 23.68 28.56
CA GLU A 25 1.63 24.96 29.03
C GLU A 25 2.67 26.09 29.02
N SER A 26 3.96 25.75 29.14
CA SER A 26 5.07 26.71 29.18
C SER A 26 6.12 26.42 28.11
N ASP A 27 6.52 27.46 27.37
CA ASP A 27 7.50 27.37 26.29
C ASP A 27 8.90 26.97 26.78
N GLU A 28 9.28 27.40 27.98
CA GLU A 28 10.57 27.08 28.59
C GLU A 28 10.71 25.58 28.84
N VAL A 29 9.65 24.95 29.36
CA VAL A 29 9.58 23.51 29.59
C VAL A 29 9.70 22.76 28.26
N ALA A 30 9.03 23.25 27.21
CA ALA A 30 9.11 22.64 25.89
C ALA A 30 10.54 22.65 25.31
N LYS A 31 11.30 23.74 25.52
CA LYS A 31 12.70 23.84 25.10
C LYS A 31 13.58 22.87 25.87
N ILE A 32 13.47 22.83 27.19
CA ILE A 32 14.25 21.91 28.05
C ILE A 32 13.97 20.46 27.66
N VAL A 33 12.70 20.09 27.47
CA VAL A 33 12.33 18.72 27.06
C VAL A 33 12.87 18.39 25.67
N ALA A 34 12.80 19.34 24.73
CA ALA A 34 13.33 19.14 23.38
C ALA A 34 14.84 18.89 23.42
N ASP A 35 15.60 19.69 24.17
CA ASP A 35 17.06 19.57 24.24
C ASP A 35 17.49 18.30 24.99
N THR A 36 16.80 17.95 26.08
CA THR A 36 17.12 16.76 26.90
C THR A 36 16.77 15.44 26.21
N MET A 37 15.66 15.38 25.47
CA MET A 37 15.19 14.14 24.81
C MET A 37 15.73 13.98 23.38
N ASN A 38 16.39 14.99 22.82
CA ASN A 38 16.95 14.90 21.48
C ASN A 38 18.15 13.96 21.45
N ASN A 39 18.17 13.04 20.49
CA ASN A 39 19.17 11.98 20.32
C ASN A 39 19.17 10.92 21.43
N TYR A 40 18.11 10.85 22.23
CA TYR A 40 17.98 9.77 23.21
C TYR A 40 17.72 8.43 22.51
N LEU A 41 18.43 7.39 22.90
CA LEU A 41 18.20 6.04 22.38
C LEU A 41 17.00 5.42 23.11
N PHE A 42 15.87 5.31 22.41
CA PHE A 42 14.65 4.74 22.96
C PHE A 42 14.33 3.43 22.26
N CYS A 43 14.43 2.32 23.01
CA CYS A 43 14.44 0.97 22.46
C CYS A 43 15.53 0.84 21.37
N GLU A 44 15.15 0.56 20.12
CA GLU A 44 16.06 0.36 19.00
C GLU A 44 16.16 1.61 18.08
N ARG A 45 15.58 2.75 18.49
CA ARG A 45 15.48 3.95 17.65
C ARG A 45 15.97 5.18 18.39
N LEU A 46 16.72 6.03 17.68
CA LEU A 46 17.09 7.34 18.19
C LEU A 46 15.90 8.29 18.09
N LEU A 47 15.51 8.87 19.22
CA LEU A 47 14.54 9.95 19.28
C LEU A 47 15.15 11.23 18.71
N LYS A 48 14.37 11.93 17.89
CA LYS A 48 14.70 13.26 17.38
C LYS A 48 13.61 14.19 17.86
N CYS A 49 13.96 15.06 18.81
CA CYS A 49 13.06 16.04 19.38
C CYS A 49 13.48 17.42 18.87
N GLN A 50 12.51 18.21 18.44
CA GLN A 50 12.74 19.58 17.96
C GLN A 50 11.65 20.48 18.53
N PHE A 51 12.05 21.64 19.02
CA PHE A 51 11.12 22.69 19.39
C PHE A 51 10.48 23.29 18.13
N MET A 52 9.15 23.38 18.11
CA MET A 52 8.42 24.01 17.02
C MET A 52 7.88 25.36 17.46
N SER A 53 8.12 26.40 16.66
CA SER A 53 7.49 27.71 16.87
C SER A 53 5.99 27.66 16.58
N PRO A 54 5.18 28.50 17.24
CA PRO A 54 3.72 28.50 17.08
C PRO A 54 3.29 28.78 15.64
N GLU A 55 4.06 29.56 14.87
CA GLU A 55 3.78 29.86 13.46
C GLU A 55 3.80 28.62 12.55
N ARG A 56 4.63 27.63 12.89
CA ARG A 56 4.74 26.38 12.12
C ARG A 56 3.68 25.36 12.53
N VAL A 57 2.99 25.60 13.64
CA VAL A 57 1.94 24.71 14.14
C VAL A 57 0.66 24.96 13.33
N HIS A 58 0.14 23.90 12.70
CA HIS A 58 -1.16 23.98 12.05
C HIS A 58 -2.28 24.03 13.10
N GLU A 59 -3.28 24.89 12.90
CA GLU A 59 -4.46 25.03 13.78
C GLU A 59 -5.19 23.70 14.05
N ASN A 60 -5.08 22.73 13.13
CA ASN A 60 -5.75 21.44 13.22
C ASN A 60 -4.94 20.36 13.95
N LEU A 61 -3.73 20.65 14.43
CA LEU A 61 -2.79 19.63 14.90
C LEU A 61 -3.26 18.88 16.15
N PHE A 62 -3.88 19.61 17.06
CA PHE A 62 -4.42 19.07 18.32
C PHE A 62 -5.95 18.93 18.28
N LYS A 63 -6.58 19.05 17.10
CA LYS A 63 -8.02 18.83 16.99
C LYS A 63 -8.35 17.36 17.28
N ASN A 64 -9.13 17.15 18.33
CA ASN A 64 -9.49 15.83 18.86
C ASN A 64 -8.31 15.06 19.49
N SER A 65 -7.30 15.75 20.04
CA SER A 65 -6.24 15.10 20.84
C SER A 65 -6.78 14.27 22.00
N ASP A 66 -7.92 14.68 22.56
CA ASP A 66 -8.50 14.08 23.75
C ASP A 66 -9.30 12.80 23.43
N ARG A 67 -9.53 12.51 22.15
CA ARG A 67 -10.25 11.31 21.73
C ARG A 67 -9.29 10.14 21.57
N VAL A 68 -9.67 8.99 22.12
CA VAL A 68 -8.94 7.74 21.92
C VAL A 68 -8.97 7.37 20.43
N PHE A 69 -7.79 7.14 19.84
CA PHE A 69 -7.68 6.72 18.45
C PHE A 69 -8.34 5.35 18.24
N GLN A 70 -9.25 5.28 17.27
CA GLN A 70 -9.91 4.04 16.87
C GLN A 70 -9.46 3.62 15.47
N LYS A 71 -9.03 2.36 15.33
CA LYS A 71 -8.65 1.82 14.03
C LYS A 71 -9.87 1.80 13.09
N PRO A 72 -9.69 2.14 11.80
CA PRO A 72 -10.79 2.13 10.85
C PRO A 72 -11.42 0.73 10.74
N SER A 73 -12.71 0.62 11.08
CA SER A 73 -13.45 -0.64 11.18
C SER A 73 -13.55 -1.43 9.85
N LEU A 74 -13.64 -0.73 8.72
CA LEU A 74 -13.82 -1.34 7.39
C LEU A 74 -12.74 -0.86 6.41
N PRO A 75 -11.55 -1.49 6.39
CA PRO A 75 -10.51 -1.17 5.41
C PRO A 75 -11.04 -1.29 3.98
N ALA A 76 -10.62 -0.38 3.10
CA ALA A 76 -11.06 -0.31 1.71
C ALA A 76 -10.92 -1.66 0.98
N VAL A 77 -9.88 -2.43 1.32
CA VAL A 77 -9.63 -3.80 0.84
C VAL A 77 -10.83 -4.72 1.10
N LYS A 78 -11.38 -4.74 2.32
CA LYS A 78 -12.56 -5.56 2.65
C LYS A 78 -13.79 -5.15 1.84
N ARG A 79 -13.96 -3.84 1.57
CA ARG A 79 -15.08 -3.34 0.77
C ARG A 79 -14.97 -3.74 -0.70
N TYR A 80 -13.76 -3.78 -1.25
CA TYR A 80 -13.50 -4.18 -2.63
C TYR A 80 -13.59 -5.69 -2.82
N ASN A 81 -12.95 -6.44 -1.91
CA ASN A 81 -12.89 -7.91 -1.93
C ASN A 81 -14.17 -8.58 -1.39
N LYS A 82 -15.19 -7.80 -1.00
CA LYS A 82 -16.44 -8.39 -0.51
C LYS A 82 -17.08 -9.26 -1.58
N ILE A 83 -17.49 -10.46 -1.19
CA ILE A 83 -18.26 -11.34 -2.06
C ILE A 83 -19.61 -10.69 -2.33
N ARG A 84 -19.93 -10.51 -3.61
CA ARG A 84 -21.19 -9.86 -4.03
C ARG A 84 -22.29 -10.89 -4.21
N SER A 85 -23.48 -10.54 -3.71
CA SER A 85 -24.73 -11.29 -3.94
C SER A 85 -25.12 -11.30 -5.43
N LEU A 86 -25.89 -12.30 -5.85
CA LEU A 86 -26.44 -12.42 -7.20
C LEU A 86 -27.21 -11.17 -7.64
N VAL A 87 -27.99 -10.56 -6.74
CA VAL A 87 -28.74 -9.33 -7.02
C VAL A 87 -27.78 -8.17 -7.32
N GLN A 88 -26.69 -8.06 -6.57
CA GLN A 88 -25.67 -7.03 -6.77
C GLN A 88 -24.90 -7.25 -8.09
N LYS A 89 -24.62 -8.51 -8.43
CA LYS A 89 -24.01 -8.88 -9.72
C LYS A 89 -24.93 -8.52 -10.88
N ALA A 90 -26.23 -8.80 -10.80
CA ALA A 90 -27.21 -8.44 -11.83
C ALA A 90 -27.33 -6.91 -12.02
N LYS A 91 -27.40 -6.13 -10.94
CA LYS A 91 -27.40 -4.65 -11.02
C LYS A 91 -26.11 -4.12 -11.68
N MET A 92 -24.97 -4.78 -11.43
CA MET A 92 -23.71 -4.40 -12.05
C MET A 92 -23.69 -4.72 -13.55
N THR A 93 -24.17 -5.88 -13.97
CA THR A 93 -24.22 -6.24 -15.39
C THR A 93 -25.15 -5.30 -16.17
N GLU A 94 -26.28 -4.90 -15.59
CA GLU A 94 -27.14 -3.88 -16.20
C GLU A 94 -26.43 -2.52 -16.36
N ARG A 95 -25.73 -2.05 -15.31
CA ARG A 95 -24.94 -0.81 -15.39
C ARG A 95 -23.85 -0.90 -16.45
N LEU A 96 -23.23 -2.08 -16.60
CA LEU A 96 -22.20 -2.34 -17.59
C LEU A 96 -22.78 -2.24 -19.01
N LEU A 97 -23.89 -2.92 -19.29
CA LEU A 97 -24.58 -2.87 -20.59
C LEU A 97 -25.04 -1.45 -20.95
N ARG A 98 -25.49 -0.66 -19.96
CA ARG A 98 -25.85 0.76 -20.18
C ARG A 98 -24.64 1.58 -20.63
N LYS A 99 -23.49 1.40 -19.99
CA LYS A 99 -22.24 2.09 -20.36
C LYS A 99 -21.74 1.67 -21.74
N GLU A 100 -21.84 0.38 -22.07
CA GLU A 100 -21.47 -0.15 -23.38
C GLU A 100 -22.32 0.49 -24.50
N LYS A 101 -23.65 0.54 -24.32
CA LYS A 101 -24.55 1.20 -25.27
C LYS A 101 -24.21 2.68 -25.47
N LEU A 102 -23.92 3.39 -24.38
CA LEU A 102 -23.56 4.80 -24.43
C LEU A 102 -22.23 5.01 -25.17
N LEU A 103 -21.24 4.13 -24.92
CA LEU A 103 -19.98 4.16 -25.63
C LEU A 103 -20.16 3.91 -27.13
N ARG A 104 -20.98 2.93 -27.54
CA ARG A 104 -21.25 2.66 -28.95
C ARG A 104 -21.92 3.84 -29.66
N LYS A 105 -22.86 4.51 -29.01
CA LYS A 105 -23.46 5.75 -29.56
C LYS A 105 -22.39 6.83 -29.79
N ARG A 106 -21.49 7.04 -28.83
CA ARG A 106 -20.37 7.99 -28.96
C ARG A 106 -19.35 7.61 -30.04
N LEU A 107 -19.21 6.33 -30.35
CA LEU A 107 -18.34 5.85 -31.43
C LEU A 107 -19.00 6.02 -32.80
N ALA A 108 -20.29 5.70 -32.90
CA ALA A 108 -21.08 5.93 -34.11
C ALA A 108 -21.16 7.42 -34.48
N GLU A 109 -21.32 8.31 -33.49
CA GLU A 109 -21.24 9.78 -33.68
C GLU A 109 -19.89 10.24 -34.25
N LYS A 110 -18.82 9.46 -34.01
CA LYS A 110 -17.47 9.72 -34.54
C LYS A 110 -17.19 8.98 -35.85
N GLY A 111 -18.19 8.32 -36.43
CA GLY A 111 -18.06 7.54 -37.66
C GLY A 111 -17.27 6.24 -37.50
N LEU A 112 -17.16 5.70 -36.28
CA LEU A 112 -16.47 4.44 -36.02
C LEU A 112 -17.50 3.33 -35.78
N ASP A 113 -17.64 2.44 -36.77
CA ASP A 113 -18.44 1.24 -36.66
C ASP A 113 -17.74 0.19 -35.80
N TYR A 114 -18.23 0.03 -34.57
CA TYR A 114 -17.63 -0.83 -33.56
C TYR A 114 -18.50 -2.06 -33.27
N ASP A 115 -18.29 -3.13 -34.04
CA ASP A 115 -18.97 -4.42 -33.89
C ASP A 115 -18.15 -5.42 -33.05
N PHE A 116 -18.04 -5.14 -31.75
CA PHE A 116 -17.49 -6.10 -30.80
C PHE A 116 -18.61 -6.64 -29.91
N PRO A 117 -18.82 -7.98 -29.84
CA PRO A 117 -19.93 -8.60 -29.10
C PRO A 117 -19.92 -8.30 -27.59
N GLY A 118 -18.80 -7.84 -27.03
CA GLY A 118 -18.72 -7.15 -25.75
C GLY A 118 -19.28 -7.93 -24.57
N PHE A 119 -19.84 -7.21 -23.59
CA PHE A 119 -20.39 -7.82 -22.38
C PHE A 119 -21.79 -8.40 -22.59
N ALA A 120 -22.45 -8.05 -23.70
CA ALA A 120 -23.73 -8.62 -24.10
C ALA A 120 -23.61 -10.10 -24.46
N ALA A 121 -22.56 -10.52 -25.17
CA ALA A 121 -22.38 -11.90 -25.58
C ALA A 121 -22.10 -12.87 -24.40
N GLN A 122 -21.39 -12.42 -23.36
CA GLN A 122 -21.19 -13.23 -22.15
C GLN A 122 -22.51 -13.55 -21.43
N LYS A 123 -23.52 -12.68 -21.52
CA LYS A 123 -24.86 -12.98 -20.95
C LYS A 123 -25.57 -14.10 -21.71
N LEU A 124 -25.30 -14.24 -23.01
CA LEU A 124 -25.91 -15.25 -23.88
C LEU A 124 -25.26 -16.63 -23.69
N SER A 125 -23.94 -16.69 -23.56
CA SER A 125 -23.21 -17.96 -23.38
C SER A 125 -23.53 -18.67 -22.06
N ILE A 126 -23.79 -17.93 -20.98
CA ILE A 126 -24.19 -18.50 -19.68
C ILE A 126 -25.59 -19.13 -19.75
N LYS A 127 -26.52 -18.53 -20.49
CA LYS A 127 -27.87 -19.09 -20.69
C LYS A 127 -27.86 -20.36 -21.54
N GLY A 128 -26.93 -20.49 -22.47
CA GLY A 128 -26.76 -21.70 -23.29
C GLY A 128 -26.26 -22.90 -22.48
N ARG A 129 -25.28 -22.69 -21.57
CA ARG A 129 -24.71 -23.77 -20.75
C ARG A 129 -25.66 -24.36 -19.70
N VAL A 130 -26.65 -23.60 -19.22
CA VAL A 130 -27.64 -24.09 -18.24
C VAL A 130 -28.64 -25.07 -18.88
N LYS A 131 -28.79 -25.08 -20.22
CA LYS A 131 -29.71 -25.99 -20.92
C LYS A 131 -29.10 -27.35 -21.29
N THR A 132 -27.80 -27.56 -21.10
CA THR A 132 -27.13 -28.83 -21.43
C THR A 132 -26.13 -29.22 -20.34
N SER A 133 -26.61 -29.80 -19.25
CA SER A 133 -25.77 -30.58 -18.34
C SER A 133 -26.36 -31.98 -18.12
N LYS A 134 -26.38 -32.79 -19.18
CA LYS A 134 -26.12 -34.23 -19.02
C LYS A 134 -24.61 -34.35 -18.79
N LYS A 135 -24.19 -34.93 -17.66
CA LYS A 135 -22.76 -35.15 -17.38
C LYS A 135 -22.19 -36.21 -18.33
N PRO A 136 -21.10 -35.96 -19.06
CA PRO A 136 -20.27 -37.04 -19.57
C PRO A 136 -19.23 -37.44 -18.51
N LYS A 137 -19.06 -38.74 -18.33
CA LYS A 137 -17.98 -39.35 -17.55
C LYS A 137 -16.64 -39.06 -18.25
N PRO A 138 -15.56 -38.66 -17.58
CA PRO A 138 -14.25 -38.66 -18.20
C PRO A 138 -13.72 -40.10 -18.23
N ASN A 139 -13.49 -40.63 -19.42
CA ASN A 139 -12.58 -41.75 -19.63
C ASN A 139 -11.59 -41.30 -20.71
N ILE A 140 -10.51 -40.66 -20.27
CA ILE A 140 -9.32 -40.41 -21.09
C ILE A 140 -8.18 -41.04 -20.31
N SER A 141 -7.96 -42.30 -20.66
CA SER A 141 -6.68 -42.98 -20.53
C SER A 141 -5.64 -42.17 -21.31
N LEU A 142 -4.71 -41.55 -20.60
CA LEU A 142 -3.42 -41.16 -21.14
C LEU A 142 -2.37 -41.74 -20.20
N SER A 143 -1.88 -42.92 -20.57
CA SER A 143 -0.62 -43.46 -20.13
C SER A 143 0.50 -42.47 -20.48
N SER A 144 1.22 -42.00 -19.47
CA SER A 144 2.53 -41.35 -19.62
C SER A 144 3.41 -41.83 -18.47
N GLN A 145 3.98 -43.02 -18.67
CA GLN A 145 5.16 -43.44 -17.91
C GLN A 145 6.35 -42.69 -18.49
N ASP A 146 6.59 -41.47 -18.01
CA ASP A 146 7.87 -40.78 -18.18
C ASP A 146 8.35 -40.33 -16.79
N PRO A 147 9.60 -40.64 -16.38
CA PRO A 147 10.14 -40.14 -15.11
C PRO A 147 10.36 -38.63 -15.22
N THR A 148 9.71 -37.88 -14.33
CA THR A 148 9.93 -36.44 -14.15
C THR A 148 11.39 -36.20 -13.71
N PRO A 149 12.13 -35.25 -14.31
CA PRO A 149 13.47 -34.94 -13.85
C PRO A 149 13.41 -34.30 -12.46
N VAL A 150 14.07 -34.94 -11.51
CA VAL A 150 14.25 -34.52 -10.13
C VAL A 150 14.94 -33.15 -10.11
N CYS A 151 14.28 -32.14 -9.56
CA CYS A 151 14.92 -30.87 -9.22
C CYS A 151 16.07 -31.14 -8.24
N THR A 152 17.29 -30.86 -8.69
CA THR A 152 18.55 -30.88 -7.95
C THR A 152 18.46 -30.08 -6.65
N PRO A 153 18.78 -30.66 -5.48
CA PRO A 153 18.69 -29.98 -4.18
C PRO A 153 19.99 -29.23 -3.84
N THR A 154 20.39 -28.24 -4.64
CA THR A 154 21.62 -27.44 -4.37
C THR A 154 21.39 -26.23 -3.45
N VAL A 155 20.19 -26.06 -2.89
CA VAL A 155 19.89 -24.93 -1.98
C VAL A 155 19.91 -25.34 -0.50
N LEU A 156 19.85 -26.64 -0.19
CA LEU A 156 19.79 -27.12 1.21
C LEU A 156 21.15 -27.47 1.83
N GLU A 157 22.21 -27.65 1.05
CA GLU A 157 23.58 -27.83 1.58
C GLU A 157 24.20 -26.54 2.12
N ARG A 158 23.72 -25.36 1.69
CA ARG A 158 24.29 -24.08 2.14
C ARG A 158 23.93 -23.70 3.58
N ARG A 159 23.07 -24.46 4.26
CA ARG A 159 22.68 -24.22 5.65
C ARG A 159 23.27 -25.20 6.67
N LYS A 160 24.17 -26.10 6.25
CA LYS A 160 24.78 -27.10 7.16
C LYS A 160 26.28 -26.94 7.41
N ALA A 161 26.86 -25.77 7.14
CA ALA A 161 28.26 -25.49 7.49
C ALA A 161 28.38 -24.26 8.39
N SER A 162 28.12 -24.46 9.69
CA SER A 162 28.77 -23.75 10.79
C SER A 162 28.36 -24.45 12.11
N GLN A 163 28.82 -25.69 12.27
CA GLN A 163 28.93 -26.32 13.58
C GLN A 163 30.38 -26.73 13.70
N ALA A 164 31.14 -25.92 14.43
CA ALA A 164 32.46 -26.25 14.95
C ALA A 164 32.44 -25.72 16.38
N ASP A 165 32.52 -26.67 17.32
CA ASP A 165 32.74 -26.44 18.73
C ASP A 165 34.21 -26.03 18.98
N ASP A 166 34.42 -25.43 20.15
CA ASP A 166 35.66 -25.23 20.92
C ASP A 166 36.70 -24.20 20.41
N ASP A 167 36.86 -23.09 21.14
CA ASP A 167 37.99 -22.85 22.07
C ASP A 167 38.05 -21.39 22.56
N ALA A 168 38.65 -21.23 23.75
CA ALA A 168 38.75 -20.02 24.54
C ALA A 168 39.62 -18.89 23.94
N GLU A 169 39.52 -17.71 24.58
CA GLU A 169 40.36 -16.49 24.51
C GLU A 169 39.76 -15.28 23.77
N ASP A 170 39.56 -14.21 24.57
CA ASP A 170 39.13 -12.86 24.19
C ASP A 170 39.99 -12.26 23.07
N ASN A 171 39.36 -11.77 21.99
CA ASN A 171 39.97 -10.78 21.09
C ASN A 171 38.92 -9.89 20.39
N GLU A 172 38.89 -8.63 20.84
CA GLU A 172 38.47 -7.38 20.20
C GLU A 172 37.90 -7.45 18.76
N ILE A 173 36.61 -7.13 18.59
CA ILE A 173 35.96 -7.01 17.27
C ILE A 173 36.34 -5.66 16.64
N THR A 174 37.38 -5.65 15.81
CA THR A 174 37.72 -4.49 14.96
C THR A 174 36.81 -4.44 13.73
N LEU A 175 35.82 -3.54 13.72
CA LEU A 175 34.97 -3.27 12.55
C LEU A 175 35.74 -2.43 11.50
N ARG A 176 36.25 -3.07 10.45
CA ARG A 176 36.79 -2.37 9.27
C ARG A 176 35.65 -1.74 8.45
N LEU A 177 35.44 -0.44 8.61
CA LEU A 177 34.61 0.37 7.71
C LEU A 177 35.44 0.77 6.46
N PRO A 178 34.85 0.73 5.25
CA PRO A 178 35.54 1.19 4.04
C PRO A 178 35.72 2.73 4.04
N PRO A 179 36.81 3.26 3.45
CA PRO A 179 37.12 4.68 3.48
C PRO A 179 36.16 5.51 2.61
N ALA A 180 35.82 6.70 3.10
CA ALA A 180 34.99 7.68 2.44
C ALA A 180 35.76 8.42 1.33
N SER A 181 35.31 8.28 0.07
CA SER A 181 35.78 9.06 -1.08
C SER A 181 34.76 8.83 -2.23
N VAL A 182 34.34 9.71 -3.14
CA VAL A 182 34.48 11.15 -3.43
C VAL A 182 33.15 11.54 -4.13
N LYS A 183 32.76 12.82 -4.02
CA LYS A 183 31.60 13.46 -4.67
C LYS A 183 31.58 13.24 -6.20
N SER A 184 30.43 12.84 -6.75
CA SER A 184 30.02 13.24 -8.11
C SER A 184 28.54 13.65 -8.11
N ALA A 185 28.31 14.94 -8.37
CA ALA A 185 27.00 15.56 -8.40
C ALA A 185 26.37 15.34 -9.78
N VAL A 186 25.35 14.48 -9.85
CA VAL A 186 24.45 14.42 -11.01
C VAL A 186 23.21 15.26 -10.69
N GLN A 187 23.09 16.42 -11.33
CA GLN A 187 21.92 17.28 -11.24
C GLN A 187 20.73 16.63 -11.95
N ARG A 188 19.66 16.32 -11.20
CA ARG A 188 18.36 15.93 -11.78
C ARG A 188 17.60 17.18 -12.24
N PRO A 189 17.00 17.20 -13.45
CA PRO A 189 16.20 18.34 -13.89
C PRO A 189 14.90 18.46 -13.06
N LYS A 190 14.57 19.68 -12.65
CA LYS A 190 13.36 20.02 -11.89
C LYS A 190 12.11 19.81 -12.75
N LYS A 191 11.16 19.02 -12.24
CA LYS A 191 9.85 18.77 -12.86
C LYS A 191 8.94 19.98 -12.64
N GLN A 192 8.56 20.69 -13.70
CA GLN A 192 7.63 21.82 -13.60
C GLN A 192 6.20 21.37 -13.22
N PRO A 193 5.47 22.17 -12.42
CA PRO A 193 4.07 21.89 -12.11
C PRO A 193 3.16 22.17 -13.32
N ARG A 194 2.25 21.24 -13.62
CA ARG A 194 1.24 21.39 -14.69
C ARG A 194 0.25 22.50 -14.33
N LYS A 195 0.21 23.59 -15.11
CA LYS A 195 -0.87 24.58 -15.06
C LYS A 195 -2.15 23.98 -15.65
N ARG A 196 -3.26 24.08 -14.91
CA ARG A 196 -4.60 23.73 -15.40
C ARG A 196 -5.19 24.94 -16.13
N PRO A 197 -5.78 24.80 -17.33
CA PRO A 197 -6.51 25.90 -17.94
C PRO A 197 -7.85 26.13 -17.22
N ASN A 198 -8.07 27.36 -16.76
CA ASN A 198 -9.35 27.83 -16.25
C ASN A 198 -10.31 28.03 -17.43
N LEU A 199 -11.35 27.20 -17.52
CA LEU A 199 -12.50 27.46 -18.38
C LEU A 199 -13.35 28.55 -17.71
N LYS A 200 -13.31 29.76 -18.29
CA LYS A 200 -14.22 30.86 -17.95
C LYS A 200 -15.66 30.40 -18.22
N LYS A 201 -16.51 30.46 -17.19
CA LYS A 201 -17.97 30.49 -17.32
C LYS A 201 -18.33 31.76 -18.11
N GLN A 202 -18.92 31.60 -19.29
CA GLN A 202 -19.68 32.68 -19.92
C GLN A 202 -21.09 32.73 -19.30
N LYS A 203 -21.58 33.96 -19.16
CA LYS A 203 -22.91 34.31 -18.64
C LYS A 203 -24.00 33.83 -19.58
#